data_AF-A0A7X0MXL7-F1
#
_entry.id   AF-A0A7X0MXL7-F1
#
_cell.length_a   1.000
_cell.length_b   1.000
_cell.length_c   1.000
_cell.angle_alpha   90.00
_cell.angle_beta   90.00
_cell.angle_gamma   90.00
#
_symmetry.space_group_name_H-M   'P 1'
#
loop_
_entity.id
_entity.type
_entity.pdbx_description
1 polymer ?
#
loop_
_entity_poly.entity_id
_entity_poly.type
_entity_poly.pdbx_seq_one_letter_code
_entity_poly.pdbx_strand_id
1 'polypeptide(L)'
;MELIFDFVAFIFRPVGYLLVDIVGELFLRGLGSLICRACGWRVDPDRFVVLLVGFICWIFIIFTCYLSFSFLLESFDVDRCLDSGGSYNYKAGICVKEKL
;
A
#
# COMPACT_ATOMS: atom_id res chain seq x y z
N MET A 1 -0.37 30.41 -22.46
CA MET A 1 -0.79 29.21 -21.70
C MET A 1 0.15 28.04 -22.00
N GLU A 2 0.43 27.74 -23.26
CA GLU A 2 1.39 26.68 -23.69
C GLU A 2 2.79 26.84 -23.08
N LEU A 3 3.35 28.05 -23.06
CA LEU A 3 4.69 28.31 -22.52
C LEU A 3 4.83 28.00 -21.01
N ILE A 4 3.73 28.08 -20.26
CA ILE A 4 3.71 27.72 -18.83
C ILE A 4 3.71 26.19 -18.68
N PHE A 5 2.94 25.49 -19.53
CA PHE A 5 2.90 24.02 -19.51
C PHE A 5 4.24 23.39 -19.91
N ASP A 6 4.93 23.94 -20.93
CA ASP A 6 6.24 23.45 -21.34
C ASP A 6 7.29 23.66 -20.25
N PHE A 7 7.27 24.80 -19.57
CA PHE A 7 8.19 25.09 -18.47
C PHE A 7 7.93 24.20 -17.24
N VAL A 8 6.65 23.96 -16.93
CA VAL A 8 6.25 23.01 -15.89
C VAL A 8 6.71 21.60 -16.26
N ALA A 9 6.44 21.11 -17.47
CA ALA A 9 6.88 19.78 -17.90
C ALA A 9 8.40 19.62 -17.88
N PHE A 10 9.14 20.68 -18.25
CA PHE A 10 10.60 20.70 -18.22
C PHE A 10 11.17 20.59 -16.80
N ILE A 11 10.54 21.21 -15.81
CA ILE A 11 10.96 21.13 -14.40
C ILE A 11 10.49 19.82 -13.74
N PHE A 12 9.25 19.40 -13.98
CA PHE A 12 8.67 18.24 -13.31
C PHE A 12 9.19 16.90 -13.84
N ARG A 13 9.62 16.80 -15.11
CA ARG A 13 10.25 15.58 -15.64
C ARG A 13 11.48 15.14 -14.84
N PRO A 14 12.54 15.95 -14.70
CA PRO A 14 13.74 15.53 -13.98
C PRO A 14 13.47 15.30 -12.50
N VAL A 15 12.59 16.10 -11.89
CA VAL A 15 12.17 15.89 -10.48
C VAL A 15 11.43 14.56 -10.33
N GLY A 16 10.57 14.20 -11.28
CA GLY A 16 9.88 12.91 -11.30
C GLY A 16 10.84 11.74 -11.41
N TYR A 17 11.83 11.81 -12.30
CA TYR A 17 12.86 10.76 -12.40
C TYR A 17 13.68 10.63 -11.12
N LEU A 18 14.12 11.75 -10.56
CA LEU A 18 14.89 11.76 -9.31
C LEU A 18 14.07 11.21 -8.13
N LEU A 19 12.79 11.54 -8.06
CA LEU A 19 11.88 10.94 -7.08
C LEU A 19 11.71 9.45 -7.29
N VAL A 20 11.51 8.98 -8.51
CA VAL A 20 11.37 7.54 -8.79
C VAL A 20 12.65 6.79 -8.43
N ASP A 21 13.83 7.34 -8.72
CA ASP A 21 15.10 6.74 -8.33
C ASP A 21 15.27 6.70 -6.81
N ILE A 22 15.07 7.82 -6.12
CA ILE A 22 15.21 7.88 -4.65
C ILE A 22 14.18 6.97 -3.97
N VAL A 23 12.93 7.02 -4.41
CA VAL A 23 11.87 6.18 -3.86
C VAL A 23 12.17 4.72 -4.16
N GLY A 24 12.57 4.36 -5.39
CA GLY A 24 12.93 3.00 -5.74
C GLY A 24 14.10 2.46 -4.92
N GLU A 25 15.16 3.25 -4.75
CA GLU A 25 16.32 2.90 -3.96
C GLU A 25 15.96 2.73 -2.48
N LEU A 26 15.24 3.70 -1.91
CA LEU A 26 14.86 3.66 -0.50
C LEU A 26 13.81 2.57 -0.19
N PHE A 27 12.77 2.45 -1.03
CA PHE A 27 11.67 1.52 -0.80
C PHE A 27 12.04 0.09 -1.16
N LEU A 28 12.73 -0.17 -2.28
CA LEU A 28 13.06 -1.54 -2.69
C LEU A 28 14.38 -1.98 -2.05
N ARG A 29 15.46 -1.23 -2.24
CA ARG A 29 16.78 -1.65 -1.71
C ARG A 29 16.88 -1.44 -0.21
N GLY A 30 16.31 -0.36 0.33
CA GLY A 30 16.25 -0.12 1.77
C GLY A 30 15.55 -1.25 2.52
N LEU A 31 14.28 -1.55 2.19
CA LEU A 31 13.54 -2.65 2.82
C LEU A 31 14.15 -4.02 2.54
N GLY A 32 14.55 -4.29 1.30
CA GLY A 32 15.22 -5.54 0.94
C GLY A 32 16.48 -5.79 1.76
N SER A 33 17.30 -4.75 1.97
CA SER A 33 18.55 -4.86 2.72
C SER A 33 18.30 -5.09 4.20
N LEU A 34 17.27 -4.45 4.75
CA LEU A 34 16.86 -4.60 6.14
C LEU A 34 16.37 -6.02 6.41
N ILE A 35 15.57 -6.58 5.50
CA ILE A 35 15.07 -7.97 5.60
C ILE A 35 16.21 -8.97 5.45
N CYS A 36 17.06 -8.82 4.43
CA CYS A 36 18.23 -9.70 4.25
C CYS A 36 19.13 -9.70 5.50
N ARG A 37 19.36 -8.52 6.10
CA ARG A 37 20.12 -8.39 7.36
C ARG A 37 19.39 -9.04 8.54
N ALA A 38 18.08 -8.86 8.66
CA ALA A 38 17.28 -9.47 9.72
C ALA A 38 17.29 -11.01 9.63
N CYS A 39 17.36 -11.57 8.42
CA CYS A 39 17.53 -13.01 8.18
C CYS A 39 18.98 -13.50 8.36
N GLY A 40 19.91 -12.63 8.79
CA GLY A 40 21.31 -12.99 9.04
C GLY A 40 22.17 -13.09 7.78
N TRP A 41 21.66 -12.71 6.61
CA TRP A 41 22.42 -12.74 5.36
C TRP A 41 23.27 -11.48 5.24
N ARG A 42 24.60 -11.65 5.15
CA ARG A 42 25.52 -10.57 4.77
C ARG A 42 25.50 -10.42 3.26
N VAL A 43 24.51 -9.68 2.75
CA VAL A 43 24.34 -9.37 1.33
C VAL A 43 24.70 -7.90 1.11
N ASP A 44 25.50 -7.62 0.07
CA ASP A 44 25.75 -6.22 -0.30
C ASP A 44 24.45 -5.59 -0.82
N PRO A 45 24.15 -4.34 -0.41
CA PRO A 45 22.90 -3.65 -0.76
C PRO A 45 22.71 -3.47 -2.27
N ASP A 46 23.79 -3.47 -3.04
CA ASP A 46 23.76 -3.31 -4.50
C ASP A 46 23.48 -4.61 -5.26
N ARG A 47 23.39 -5.76 -4.57
CA ARG A 47 23.08 -7.02 -5.24
C ARG A 47 21.62 -7.04 -5.67
N PHE A 48 21.40 -7.57 -6.87
CA PHE A 48 20.08 -7.78 -7.44
C PHE A 48 19.11 -8.55 -6.51
N VAL A 49 19.66 -9.45 -5.68
CA VAL A 49 18.89 -10.20 -4.66
C VAL A 49 18.16 -9.28 -3.69
N VAL A 50 18.79 -8.18 -3.26
CA VAL A 50 18.21 -7.21 -2.31
C VAL A 50 16.99 -6.52 -2.93
N LEU A 51 17.11 -6.11 -4.20
CA LEU A 51 16.02 -5.50 -4.95
C LEU A 51 14.83 -6.47 -5.09
N LEU A 52 15.10 -7.75 -5.38
CA LEU A 52 14.08 -8.79 -5.53
C LEU A 52 13.36 -9.05 -4.20
N VAL A 53 14.08 -9.15 -3.08
CA VAL A 53 13.50 -9.33 -1.74
C VAL A 53 12.63 -8.13 -1.37
N GLY A 54 13.11 -6.90 -1.61
CA GLY A 54 12.33 -5.69 -1.39
C GLY A 54 11.04 -5.66 -2.20
N PHE A 55 11.11 -6.01 -3.48
CA PHE A 55 9.94 -6.07 -4.35
C PHE A 55 8.90 -7.10 -3.89
N ILE A 56 9.34 -8.32 -3.53
CA ILE A 56 8.44 -9.35 -2.98
C ILE A 56 7.79 -8.86 -1.67
N CYS A 57 8.57 -8.21 -0.80
CA CYS A 57 8.04 -7.66 0.44
C CYS A 57 6.93 -6.64 0.17
N TRP A 58 7.12 -5.73 -0.79
CA TRP A 58 6.09 -4.77 -1.17
C TRP A 58 4.83 -5.41 -1.71
N ILE A 59 4.95 -6.44 -2.55
CA ILE A 59 3.79 -7.21 -3.01
C ILE A 59 3.02 -7.78 -1.82
N PHE A 60 3.74 -8.34 -0.84
CA PHE A 60 3.13 -8.90 0.36
C PHE A 60 2.45 -7.84 1.23
N ILE A 61 3.08 -6.66 1.40
CA ILE A 61 2.49 -5.52 2.13
C ILE A 61 1.20 -5.06 1.44
N ILE A 62 1.21 -4.88 0.12
CA ILE A 62 0.02 -4.46 -0.63
C ILE A 62 -1.09 -5.49 -0.50
N PHE A 63 -0.77 -6.77 -0.65
CA PHE A 63 -1.73 -7.86 -0.54
C PHE A 63 -2.35 -7.96 0.87
N THR A 64 -1.52 -7.91 1.91
CA THR A 64 -1.99 -7.95 3.31
C THR A 64 -2.79 -6.70 3.67
N CYS A 65 -2.41 -5.53 3.18
CA CYS A 65 -3.17 -4.29 3.33
C CYS A 65 -4.56 -4.40 2.68
N TYR A 66 -4.65 -4.94 1.46
CA TYR A 66 -5.93 -5.17 0.79
C TYR A 66 -6.85 -6.09 1.60
N LEU A 67 -6.34 -7.25 2.03
CA LEU A 67 -7.12 -8.19 2.84
C LEU A 67 -7.58 -7.58 4.18
N SER A 68 -6.69 -6.85 4.85
CA SER A 68 -6.99 -6.19 6.12
C SER A 68 -8.07 -5.12 5.93
N PHE A 69 -7.98 -4.33 4.86
CA PHE A 69 -8.97 -3.29 4.55
C PHE A 69 -10.34 -3.89 4.28
N SER A 70 -10.44 -4.96 3.49
CA SER A 70 -11.70 -5.67 3.24
C SER A 70 -12.34 -6.18 4.54
N PHE A 71 -11.55 -6.78 5.42
CA PHE A 71 -12.04 -7.28 6.70
C PHE A 71 -12.47 -6.17 7.67
N LEU A 72 -11.70 -5.08 7.72
CA LEU A 72 -12.02 -3.92 8.56
C LEU A 72 -13.30 -3.23 8.11
N LEU A 73 -13.51 -3.06 6.80
CA LEU A 73 -14.75 -2.46 6.28
C LEU A 73 -15.99 -3.27 6.67
N GLU A 74 -15.92 -4.60 6.53
CA GLU A 74 -17.02 -5.48 6.96
C GLU A 74 -17.29 -5.33 8.46
N SER A 75 -16.23 -5.27 9.27
CA SER A 75 -16.36 -5.08 10.73
C SER A 75 -16.99 -3.74 11.09
N PHE A 76 -16.62 -2.65 10.40
CA PHE A 76 -17.22 -1.33 10.62
C PHE A 76 -18.69 -1.28 10.21
N ASP A 77 -19.07 -1.94 9.10
CA ASP A 77 -20.46 -1.99 8.67
C ASP A 77 -21.35 -2.77 9.65
N VAL A 78 -20.82 -3.84 10.25
CA VAL A 78 -21.48 -4.61 11.30
C VAL A 78 -21.69 -3.73 12.54
N ASP A 79 -20.63 -3.11 13.04
CA ASP A 79 -20.64 -2.29 14.26
C ASP A 79 -21.62 -1.13 14.13
N ARG A 80 -21.54 -0.40 13.00
CA ARG A 80 -22.45 0.70 12.68
C ARG A 80 -23.91 0.24 12.57
N CYS A 81 -24.17 -0.97 12.05
CA CYS A 81 -25.51 -1.51 11.95
C CYS A 81 -26.09 -1.80 13.34
N LEU A 82 -25.33 -2.47 14.19
CA LEU A 82 -25.73 -2.85 15.56
C LEU A 82 -25.94 -1.61 16.44
N ASP A 83 -25.05 -0.63 16.40
CA ASP A 83 -25.18 0.63 17.13
C ASP A 83 -26.43 1.42 16.73
N SER A 84 -26.87 1.27 15.49
CA SER A 84 -28.07 1.92 14.98
C SER A 84 -29.38 1.19 15.32
N GLY A 85 -29.31 0.14 16.13
CA GLY A 85 -30.43 -0.71 16.54
C GLY A 85 -30.91 -1.67 15.45
N GLY A 86 -30.12 -1.89 14.40
CA GLY A 86 -30.42 -2.84 13.33
C GLY A 86 -29.88 -4.25 13.61
N SER A 87 -30.19 -5.18 12.71
CA SER A 87 -29.61 -6.53 12.67
C SER A 87 -28.81 -6.71 11.39
N TYR A 88 -27.53 -7.09 11.49
CA TYR A 88 -26.66 -7.27 10.33
C TYR A 88 -26.83 -8.67 9.72
N ASN A 89 -27.13 -8.74 8.43
CA ASN A 89 -27.21 -10.01 7.70
C ASN A 89 -25.87 -10.34 7.02
N TYR A 90 -25.07 -11.19 7.67
CA TYR A 90 -23.75 -11.62 7.18
C TYR A 90 -23.76 -12.34 5.82
N LYS A 91 -24.89 -12.95 5.42
CA LYS A 91 -24.98 -13.63 4.10
C LYS A 91 -25.18 -12.65 2.96
N ALA A 92 -25.85 -11.54 3.23
CA ALA A 92 -26.22 -10.55 2.22
C ALA A 92 -25.38 -9.27 2.34
N GLY A 93 -24.56 -9.11 3.39
CA GLY A 93 -23.73 -7.92 3.61
C GLY A 93 -24.53 -6.64 3.85
N ILE A 94 -25.78 -6.77 4.36
CA ILE A 94 -26.70 -5.64 4.52
C ILE A 94 -27.20 -5.52 5.95
N CYS A 95 -27.40 -4.28 6.38
CA CYS A 95 -28.07 -3.96 7.63
C CYS A 95 -29.59 -4.00 7.45
N VAL A 96 -30.28 -4.84 8.23
CA VAL A 96 -31.75 -4.93 8.26
C VAL A 96 -32.23 -4.15 9.47
N LYS A 97 -32.96 -3.05 9.24
CA LYS A 97 -33.68 -2.35 10.30
C LYS A 97 -35.14 -2.79 10.27
N GLU A 98 -35.63 -3.42 11.33
CA GLU A 98 -37.06 -3.54 11.54
C GLU A 98 -37.60 -2.12 11.80
N LYS A 99 -38.30 -1.55 10.80
CA LYS A 99 -39.13 -0.38 11.02
C LYS A 99 -40.26 -0.79 11.95
N LEU A 100 -40.19 -0.36 13.20
CA LEU A 100 -41.35 -0.29 14.09
C LEU A 100 -42.05 1.05 13.88
#